data_AF-A0A9W7EF74-F1
#
_entry.id   AF-A0A9W7EF74-F1
#
_cell.length_a   1.000
_cell.length_b   1.000
_cell.length_c   1.000
_cell.angle_alpha   90.00
_cell.angle_beta   90.00
_cell.angle_gamma   90.00
#
_symmetry.space_group_name_H-M   'P 1'
#
loop_
_entity.id
_entity.type
_entity.pdbx_description
1 polymer ?
#
loop_
_entity_poly.entity_id
_entity_poly.type
_entity_poly.pdbx_seq_one_letter_code
_entity_poly.pdbx_strand_id
1 'polypeptide(L)'
;MAAGMTGGRVNKFNVIKQAKDYDPEGEYVKLWCPELSSVPKEYIFEPWKMSKEKQQEYNCVVGRDYPERVVEMKVFKPRTDKPKKEKKMKEKYKGGFYKVVG
;
A
#
# COMPACT_ATOMS: atom_id res chain seq x y z
N MET A 1 4.52 39.52 -7.69
CA MET A 1 4.87 39.46 -6.25
C MET A 1 4.71 38.04 -5.75
N ALA A 2 5.67 37.59 -4.94
CA ALA A 2 5.71 36.41 -4.08
C ALA A 2 5.33 35.03 -4.67
N ALA A 3 6.37 34.29 -5.07
CA ALA A 3 6.39 32.83 -5.05
C ALA A 3 6.20 32.35 -3.60
N GLY A 4 5.01 31.81 -3.30
CA GLY A 4 4.69 31.23 -2.00
C GLY A 4 5.00 29.74 -1.98
N MET A 5 6.23 29.38 -1.58
CA MET A 5 6.54 28.06 -1.03
C MET A 5 5.71 27.84 0.24
N THR A 6 4.50 27.32 0.10
CA THR A 6 3.75 26.72 1.21
C THR A 6 3.92 25.22 1.11
N GLY A 7 4.16 24.53 2.23
CA GLY A 7 4.27 23.09 2.31
C GLY A 7 2.96 22.42 1.88
N GLY A 8 2.75 22.34 0.57
CA GLY A 8 1.54 21.80 -0.04
C GLY A 8 1.43 20.34 0.36
N ARG A 9 0.27 19.97 0.93
CA ARG A 9 -0.06 18.56 1.12
C ARG A 9 0.05 17.90 -0.25
N VAL A 10 0.92 16.90 -0.37
CA VAL A 10 0.95 16.04 -1.56
C VAL A 10 -0.40 15.33 -1.58
N ASN A 11 -1.34 15.83 -2.39
CA ASN A 11 -2.65 15.21 -2.51
C ASN A 11 -2.46 13.92 -3.32
N LYS A 12 -2.31 12.80 -2.62
CA LYS A 12 -2.03 11.52 -3.25
C LYS A 12 -3.33 10.82 -3.58
N PHE A 13 -3.56 10.63 -4.88
CA PHE A 13 -4.72 9.90 -5.38
C PHE A 13 -4.54 8.40 -5.12
N ASN A 14 -5.43 7.82 -4.31
CA ASN A 14 -5.54 6.38 -4.16
C ASN A 14 -6.76 5.91 -4.96
N VAL A 15 -6.51 5.45 -6.18
CA VAL A 15 -7.54 5.06 -7.16
C VAL A 15 -8.48 3.99 -6.58
N ILE A 16 -7.93 2.98 -5.89
CA ILE A 16 -8.73 1.87 -5.32
C ILE A 16 -9.62 2.39 -4.19
N LYS A 17 -9.09 3.24 -3.30
CA LYS A 17 -9.89 3.80 -2.20
C LYS A 17 -10.99 4.70 -2.74
N GLN A 18 -10.68 5.55 -3.71
CA GLN A 18 -11.67 6.43 -4.32
C GLN A 18 -12.74 5.64 -5.04
N ALA A 19 -12.37 4.61 -5.82
CA ALA A 19 -13.34 3.76 -6.49
C ALA A 19 -14.32 3.10 -5.50
N LYS A 20 -13.84 2.61 -4.35
CA LYS A 20 -14.69 2.07 -3.27
C LYS A 20 -15.59 3.12 -2.59
N ASP A 21 -15.14 4.37 -2.54
CA ASP A 21 -15.88 5.49 -1.92
C ASP A 21 -17.00 6.00 -2.85
N TYR A 22 -16.71 6.08 -4.16
CA TYR A 22 -17.67 6.52 -5.18
C TYR A 22 -18.62 5.41 -5.64
N ASP A 23 -18.18 4.16 -5.65
CA ASP A 23 -18.95 2.99 -6.10
C ASP A 23 -18.77 1.82 -5.12
N PRO A 24 -19.49 1.80 -3.99
CA PRO A 24 -19.33 0.74 -2.99
C PRO A 24 -19.81 -0.63 -3.47
N GLU A 25 -20.71 -0.68 -4.46
CA GLU A 25 -21.29 -1.91 -5.00
C GLU A 25 -20.52 -2.41 -6.24
N GLY A 26 -19.74 -1.53 -6.89
CA GLY A 26 -19.00 -1.85 -8.10
C GLY A 26 -19.87 -1.87 -9.35
N GLU A 27 -21.12 -1.38 -9.27
CA GLU A 27 -22.11 -1.40 -10.36
C GLU A 27 -21.59 -0.66 -11.60
N TYR A 28 -20.87 0.44 -11.39
CA TYR A 28 -20.28 1.20 -12.50
C TYR A 28 -19.19 0.39 -13.18
N VAL A 29 -18.35 -0.30 -12.41
CA VAL A 29 -17.29 -1.16 -12.98
C VAL A 29 -17.91 -2.33 -13.75
N LYS A 30 -18.98 -2.95 -13.24
CA LYS A 30 -19.68 -4.05 -13.95
C LYS A 30 -20.32 -3.60 -15.26
N LEU A 31 -20.87 -2.39 -15.29
CA LEU A 31 -21.49 -1.82 -16.48
C LEU A 31 -20.47 -1.62 -17.62
N TRP A 32 -19.27 -1.15 -17.28
CA TRP A 32 -18.23 -0.83 -18.28
C TRP A 32 -17.25 -1.98 -18.57
N CYS A 33 -17.08 -2.91 -17.62
CA CYS A 33 -16.25 -4.11 -17.74
C CYS A 33 -17.13 -5.34 -17.51
N PRO A 34 -17.84 -5.84 -18.54
CA PRO A 34 -18.73 -7.00 -18.41
C PRO A 34 -17.98 -8.26 -17.96
N GLU A 35 -16.67 -8.39 -18.23
CA GLU A 35 -15.82 -9.47 -17.76
C GLU A 35 -15.68 -9.52 -16.22
N LEU A 36 -15.99 -8.41 -15.53
CA LEU A 36 -16.02 -8.31 -14.08
C LEU A 36 -17.43 -8.41 -13.48
N SER A 37 -18.48 -8.59 -14.30
CA SER A 37 -19.87 -8.60 -13.82
C SER A 37 -20.17 -9.73 -12.82
N SER A 38 -19.53 -10.88 -13.00
CA SER A 38 -19.66 -12.03 -12.09
C SER A 38 -18.78 -11.92 -10.85
N VAL A 39 -17.85 -10.96 -10.80
CA VAL A 39 -16.92 -10.81 -9.68
C VAL A 39 -17.62 -10.10 -8.51
N PRO A 40 -17.48 -10.61 -7.27
CA PRO A 40 -18.07 -9.96 -6.11
C PRO A 40 -17.36 -8.64 -5.79
N LYS A 41 -18.09 -7.70 -5.17
CA LYS A 41 -17.62 -6.32 -4.89
C LYS A 41 -16.32 -6.22 -4.09
N GLU A 42 -15.97 -7.26 -3.33
CA GLU A 42 -14.71 -7.32 -2.59
C GLU A 42 -13.48 -7.36 -3.51
N TYR A 43 -13.61 -7.99 -4.67
CA TYR A 43 -12.52 -8.21 -5.62
C TYR A 43 -12.66 -7.38 -6.90
N ILE A 44 -13.78 -6.71 -7.14
CA ILE A 44 -14.00 -5.97 -8.39
C ILE A 44 -12.95 -4.87 -8.64
N PHE A 45 -12.48 -4.21 -7.58
CA PHE A 45 -11.43 -3.18 -7.66
C PHE A 45 -10.01 -3.76 -7.66
N GLU A 46 -9.87 -5.03 -7.29
CA GLU A 46 -8.57 -5.70 -7.11
C GLU A 46 -8.65 -7.18 -7.56
N PRO A 47 -8.99 -7.46 -8.84
CA PRO A 47 -9.25 -8.82 -9.31
C PRO A 47 -8.02 -9.73 -9.19
N TRP A 48 -6.81 -9.16 -9.26
CA TRP A 48 -5.54 -9.87 -9.04
C TRP A 48 -5.38 -10.44 -7.62
N LYS A 49 -6.20 -10.04 -6.65
CA LYS A 49 -6.20 -10.63 -5.30
C LYS A 49 -7.03 -11.93 -5.24
N MET A 50 -7.80 -12.26 -6.27
CA MET A 50 -8.57 -13.51 -6.29
C MET A 50 -7.66 -14.73 -6.46
N SER A 51 -7.94 -15.79 -5.71
CA SER A 51 -7.36 -17.12 -5.95
C SER A 51 -7.76 -17.64 -7.32
N LYS A 52 -6.93 -18.50 -7.94
CA LYS A 52 -7.22 -19.10 -9.25
C LYS A 52 -8.56 -19.84 -9.30
N GLU A 53 -8.94 -20.49 -8.20
CA GLU A 53 -10.23 -21.19 -8.07
C GLU A 53 -11.40 -20.21 -8.21
N LYS A 54 -11.35 -19.07 -7.49
CA LYS A 54 -12.38 -18.02 -7.60
C LYS A 54 -12.41 -17.38 -8.99
N GLN A 55 -11.25 -17.17 -9.59
CA GLN A 55 -11.16 -16.64 -10.95
C GLN A 55 -11.87 -17.54 -11.97
N GLN A 56 -11.74 -18.86 -11.81
CA GLN A 56 -12.45 -19.84 -12.63
C GLN A 56 -13.96 -19.87 -12.33
N GLU A 57 -14.34 -19.83 -11.05
CA GLU A 57 -15.74 -19.79 -10.62
C GLU A 57 -16.50 -18.59 -11.21
N TYR A 58 -15.87 -17.41 -11.20
CA TYR A 58 -16.44 -16.17 -11.73
C TYR A 58 -16.13 -15.91 -13.21
N ASN A 59 -15.53 -16.87 -13.93
CA ASN A 59 -15.14 -16.73 -15.34
C ASN A 59 -14.33 -15.45 -15.64
N CYS A 60 -13.48 -15.03 -14.70
CA CYS A 60 -12.63 -13.86 -14.82
C CYS A 60 -11.18 -14.24 -14.51
N VAL A 61 -10.47 -14.73 -15.52
CA VAL A 61 -9.06 -15.14 -15.37
C VAL A 61 -8.16 -13.95 -15.61
N VAL A 62 -7.43 -13.54 -14.58
CA VAL A 62 -6.45 -12.46 -14.65
C VAL A 62 -5.28 -12.91 -15.53
N GLY A 63 -4.94 -12.10 -16.53
CA GLY A 63 -3.98 -12.39 -17.60
C GLY A 63 -4.61 -12.94 -18.89
N ARG A 64 -5.88 -13.35 -18.88
CA ARG A 64 -6.59 -13.83 -20.08
C ARG A 64 -7.83 -12.99 -20.40
N ASP A 65 -8.78 -12.96 -19.47
CA ASP A 65 -10.06 -12.26 -19.63
C ASP A 65 -9.96 -10.83 -19.10
N TYR A 66 -9.16 -10.62 -18.04
CA TYR A 66 -8.85 -9.30 -17.50
C TYR A 66 -7.33 -9.11 -17.43
N PRO A 67 -6.75 -7.97 -17.84
CA PRO A 67 -5.29 -7.81 -17.88
C PRO A 67 -4.65 -7.85 -16.49
N GLU A 68 -3.38 -8.25 -16.44
CA GLU A 68 -2.60 -8.14 -15.22
C GLU A 68 -2.35 -6.67 -14.85
N ARG A 69 -2.20 -6.42 -13.55
CA ARG A 69 -1.86 -5.11 -13.00
C ARG A 69 -0.56 -4.60 -13.62
N VAL A 70 -0.66 -3.53 -14.40
CA VAL A 70 0.51 -2.89 -15.05
C VAL A 70 1.43 -2.22 -14.04
N VAL A 71 0.88 -1.61 -12.98
CA VAL A 71 1.67 -0.83 -12.02
C VAL A 71 1.57 -1.39 -10.62
N GLU A 72 2.74 -1.69 -10.06
CA GLU A 72 2.80 -2.01 -8.65
C GLU A 72 2.66 -0.77 -7.77
N MET A 73 1.47 -0.53 -7.18
CA MET A 73 1.29 0.52 -6.17
C MET A 73 2.19 0.23 -4.95
N LYS A 74 3.34 0.89 -4.90
CA LYS A 74 4.27 0.82 -3.77
C LYS A 74 3.59 1.41 -2.53
N VAL A 75 3.53 0.62 -1.45
CA VAL A 75 3.20 1.12 -0.12
C VAL A 75 4.19 2.23 0.19
N PHE A 76 3.72 3.47 0.22
CA PHE A 76 4.56 4.58 0.60
C PHE A 76 4.84 4.44 2.09
N LYS A 77 6.09 4.14 2.43
CA LYS A 77 6.54 4.33 3.81
C LYS A 77 6.53 5.84 4.04
N PRO A 78 5.75 6.36 5.01
CA PRO A 78 5.94 7.74 5.41
C PRO A 78 7.43 7.93 5.69
N ARG A 79 7.99 9.08 5.29
CA ARG A 79 9.34 9.48 5.69
C ARG A 79 9.35 9.52 7.22
N THR A 80 9.77 8.43 7.85
CA THR A 80 9.95 8.39 9.31
C THR A 80 11.31 9.00 9.61
N ASP A 81 11.46 10.31 9.39
CA ASP A 81 12.60 11.09 9.86
C ASP A 81 12.46 11.38 11.36
N LYS A 82 12.12 10.38 12.17
CA LYS A 82 12.28 10.48 13.63
C LYS A 82 13.48 9.62 14.02
N PRO A 83 14.62 10.22 14.40
CA PRO A 83 15.69 9.45 14.99
C PRO A 83 15.15 8.73 16.22
N LYS A 84 15.28 7.40 16.25
CA LYS A 84 15.07 6.61 17.48
C LYS A 84 16.00 7.21 18.54
N LYS A 85 15.44 7.84 19.59
CA LYS A 85 16.20 8.11 20.80
C LYS A 85 16.64 6.76 21.37
N GLU A 86 17.89 6.41 21.14
CA GLU A 86 18.52 5.23 21.70
C GLU A 86 18.55 5.37 23.22
N LYS A 87 17.73 4.58 23.91
CA LYS A 87 17.73 4.50 25.38
C LYS A 87 19.03 3.80 25.78
N LYS A 88 20.08 4.57 26.08
CA LYS A 88 21.32 4.04 26.67
C LYS A 88 20.99 3.26 27.94
N MET A 89 21.11 1.94 27.85
CA MET A 89 21.09 1.01 28.97
C MET A 89 22.35 1.29 29.80
N LYS A 90 22.22 1.93 30.97
CA LYS A 90 23.34 2.11 31.90
C LYS A 90 23.56 0.78 32.61
N GLU A 91 24.41 -0.06 32.06
CA GLU A 91 24.90 -1.24 32.74
C GLU A 91 26.01 -0.84 33.72
N LYS A 92 25.76 -1.13 34.99
CA LYS A 92 26.58 -0.78 36.14
C LYS A 92 27.57 -1.93 36.33
N TYR A 93 28.88 -1.69 36.23
CA TYR A 93 29.88 -2.65 36.70
C TYR A 93 30.89 -2.01 37.65
N LYS A 94 31.14 -2.81 38.69
CA LYS A 94 32.00 -2.60 39.87
C LYS A 94 33.47 -2.71 39.47
N GLY A 95 34.30 -1.83 40.03
CA GLY A 95 35.66 -2.12 40.49
C GLY A 95 36.71 -2.52 39.46
N GLY A 96 37.85 -1.82 39.49
CA GLY A 96 39.12 -2.40 39.04
C GLY A 96 39.72 -1.75 37.80
N PHE A 97 40.45 -0.66 38.04
CA PHE A 97 41.84 -0.45 37.61
C PHE A 97 42.35 -1.32 36.43
N TYR A 98 42.70 -0.71 35.29
CA TYR A 98 43.72 -1.30 34.41
C TYR A 98 44.72 -0.25 33.90
N LYS A 99 45.96 -0.74 33.93
CA LYS A 99 47.28 -0.13 33.75
C LYS A 99 47.62 -0.03 32.26
N VAL A 100 48.22 1.10 31.84
CA VAL A 100 48.86 1.24 30.54
C VAL A 100 50.18 0.46 30.57
N VAL A 101 50.34 -0.46 29.63
CA VAL A 101 51.61 -1.09 29.25
C VAL A 101 51.78 -0.84 27.76
N GLY A 102 52.88 -0.17 27.42
CA GLY A 102 53.25 0.25 26.07
C GLY A 102 53.60 1.73 26.04
#